data_AF-A0A6G0UCP1-F1
#
_entry.id   AF-A0A6G0UCP1-F1
#
_cell.length_a   1.000
_cell.length_b   1.000
_cell.length_c   1.000
_cell.angle_alpha   90.00
_cell.angle_beta   90.00
_cell.angle_gamma   90.00
#
_symmetry.space_group_name_H-M   'P 1'
#
loop_
_entity.id
_entity.type
_entity.pdbx_description
1 polymer ?
#
loop_
_entity_poly.entity_id
_entity_poly.type
_entity_poly.pdbx_seq_one_letter_code
_entity_poly.pdbx_strand_id
1 'polypeptide(L)'
;PASQRILNEKNHGVLVAGITLVTEMCRLSNDVRTYFKEKLTFQVIRILKKVISSGYSPEHDICGISDPILQVKILKLLKFLGKDDVKALEKMSDILIQVLTRTETSRNVGKAVLYEAVLTILEINSDKNVRAVAVNILGRFLTNPDQNIRYVALNTLLKTIDLDFNNIQFHQPAIVECLKDPDVSIRKRAMELCFALMNKSNIVAMT
;
A
#
# COMPACT_ATOMS: atom_id res chain seq x y z
N PRO A 1 -10.61 -5.69 -25.91
CA PRO A 1 -9.64 -4.67 -26.41
C PRO A 1 -8.22 -5.24 -26.35
N ALA A 2 -7.28 -4.71 -27.14
CA ALA A 2 -5.89 -5.20 -27.17
C ALA A 2 -5.23 -5.23 -25.78
N SER A 3 -5.57 -4.29 -24.91
CA SER A 3 -5.13 -4.22 -23.51
C SER A 3 -5.42 -5.48 -22.67
N GLN A 4 -6.51 -6.19 -22.93
CA GLN A 4 -6.82 -7.45 -22.22
C GLN A 4 -5.89 -8.61 -22.64
N ARG A 5 -5.43 -8.60 -23.90
CA ARG A 5 -4.52 -9.63 -24.41
C ARG A 5 -3.12 -9.47 -23.80
N ILE A 6 -2.68 -8.23 -23.61
CA ILE A 6 -1.38 -7.89 -23.01
C ILE A 6 -1.25 -8.45 -21.59
N LEU A 7 -2.36 -8.54 -20.84
CA LEU A 7 -2.36 -9.10 -19.47
C LEU A 7 -2.29 -10.63 -19.42
N ASN A 8 -2.36 -11.33 -20.56
CA ASN A 8 -2.15 -12.78 -20.63
C ASN A 8 -0.70 -13.13 -21.02
N GLU A 9 0.14 -12.13 -21.29
CA GLU A 9 1.52 -12.36 -21.70
C GLU A 9 2.36 -12.95 -20.56
N LYS A 10 3.30 -13.82 -20.93
CA LYS A 10 4.21 -14.46 -19.96
C LYS A 10 5.38 -13.56 -19.58
N ASN A 11 5.72 -12.60 -20.45
CA ASN A 11 6.85 -11.70 -20.24
C ASN A 11 6.48 -10.62 -19.21
N HIS A 12 7.23 -10.54 -18.11
CA HIS A 12 6.97 -9.60 -17.03
C HIS A 12 7.14 -8.14 -17.46
N GLY A 13 8.09 -7.83 -18.35
CA GLY A 13 8.25 -6.48 -18.91
C GLY A 13 7.02 -6.03 -19.71
N VAL A 14 6.44 -6.93 -20.50
CA VAL A 14 5.20 -6.66 -21.24
C VAL A 14 4.02 -6.48 -20.27
N LEU A 15 3.96 -7.27 -19.20
CA LEU A 15 2.96 -7.09 -18.14
C LEU A 15 3.10 -5.74 -17.44
N VAL A 16 4.31 -5.31 -17.07
CA VAL A 16 4.56 -3.99 -16.47
C VAL A 16 4.07 -2.87 -17.37
N ALA A 17 4.37 -2.93 -18.67
CA ALA A 17 3.91 -1.95 -19.64
C ALA A 17 2.37 -1.96 -19.78
N GLY A 18 1.78 -3.15 -19.91
CA GLY A 18 0.33 -3.32 -20.01
C GLY A 18 -0.43 -2.83 -18.79
N ILE A 19 0.04 -3.17 -17.59
CA ILE A 19 -0.56 -2.71 -16.33
C ILE A 19 -0.41 -1.20 -16.19
N THR A 20 0.74 -0.64 -16.54
CA THR A 20 0.95 0.82 -16.50
C THR A 20 -0.01 1.53 -17.46
N LEU A 21 -0.17 1.03 -18.69
CA LEU A 21 -1.13 1.58 -19.66
C LEU A 21 -2.57 1.52 -19.13
N VAL A 22 -3.00 0.35 -18.64
CA VAL A 22 -4.36 0.19 -18.08
C VAL A 22 -4.58 1.10 -16.87
N THR A 23 -3.55 1.28 -16.02
CA THR A 23 -3.63 2.18 -14.87
C THR A 23 -3.88 3.62 -15.31
N GLU A 24 -3.14 4.12 -16.29
CA GLU A 24 -3.34 5.49 -16.80
C GLU A 24 -4.68 5.63 -17.52
N MET A 25 -5.13 4.62 -18.26
CA MET A 25 -6.47 4.62 -18.86
C MET A 25 -7.58 4.71 -17.81
N CYS A 26 -7.49 3.93 -16.72
CA CYS A 26 -8.42 3.98 -15.59
C CYS A 26 -8.38 5.32 -14.84
N ARG A 27 -7.23 6.00 -14.84
CA ARG A 27 -7.06 7.32 -14.22
C ARG A 27 -7.75 8.41 -15.04
N LEU A 28 -7.66 8.35 -16.36
CA LEU A 28 -8.20 9.38 -17.27
C LEU A 28 -9.71 9.28 -17.50
N SER A 29 -10.29 8.07 -17.50
CA SER A 29 -11.72 7.86 -17.79
C SER A 29 -12.38 6.90 -16.80
N ASN A 30 -13.51 7.34 -16.23
CA ASN A 30 -14.32 6.53 -15.33
C ASN A 30 -15.05 5.40 -16.07
N ASP A 31 -15.49 5.60 -17.31
CA ASP A 31 -16.17 4.55 -18.09
C ASP A 31 -15.23 3.38 -18.39
N VAL A 32 -13.99 3.72 -18.74
CA VAL A 32 -12.93 2.74 -18.97
C VAL A 32 -12.57 2.00 -17.68
N ARG A 33 -12.56 2.70 -16.54
CA ARG A 33 -12.37 2.09 -15.23
C ARG A 33 -13.46 1.07 -14.92
N THR A 34 -14.73 1.41 -15.13
CA THR A 34 -15.86 0.49 -14.90
C THR A 34 -15.75 -0.74 -15.80
N TYR A 35 -15.42 -0.55 -17.08
CA TYR A 35 -15.19 -1.65 -18.02
C TYR A 35 -14.08 -2.61 -17.55
N PHE A 36 -12.93 -2.07 -17.12
CA PHE A 36 -11.82 -2.89 -16.65
C PHE A 36 -12.06 -3.51 -15.27
N LYS A 37 -12.80 -2.83 -14.39
CA LYS A 37 -13.18 -3.32 -13.08
C LYS A 37 -13.98 -4.62 -13.20
N GLU A 38 -14.96 -4.70 -14.09
CA GLU A 38 -15.75 -5.92 -14.27
C GLU A 38 -14.96 -7.07 -14.92
N LYS A 39 -14.04 -6.75 -15.84
CA LYS A 39 -13.40 -7.76 -16.70
C LYS A 39 -12.02 -8.20 -16.25
N LEU A 40 -11.25 -7.33 -15.58
CA LEU A 40 -9.82 -7.55 -15.31
C LEU A 40 -9.49 -7.76 -13.84
N THR A 41 -10.33 -7.34 -12.89
CA THR A 41 -9.97 -7.36 -11.47
C THR A 41 -9.55 -8.76 -10.98
N PHE A 42 -10.33 -9.79 -11.29
CA PHE A 42 -9.97 -11.17 -10.92
C PHE A 42 -8.73 -11.70 -11.65
N GLN A 43 -8.51 -11.30 -12.90
CA GLN A 43 -7.32 -11.67 -13.66
C GLN A 43 -6.07 -11.05 -13.03
N VAL A 44 -6.13 -9.77 -12.68
CA VAL A 44 -5.04 -9.02 -12.05
C VAL A 44 -4.70 -9.60 -10.67
N ILE A 45 -5.71 -9.94 -9.86
CA ILE A 45 -5.53 -10.65 -8.58
C ILE A 45 -4.82 -12.00 -8.78
N ARG A 46 -5.21 -12.76 -9.81
CA ARG A 46 -4.59 -14.06 -10.13
C ARG A 46 -3.13 -13.90 -10.54
N ILE A 47 -2.80 -12.87 -11.33
CA ILE A 47 -1.41 -12.55 -11.71
C ILE A 47 -0.60 -12.21 -10.46
N LEU A 48 -1.11 -11.33 -9.59
CA LEU A 48 -0.44 -10.98 -8.34
C LEU A 48 -0.18 -12.21 -7.46
N LYS A 49 -1.19 -13.07 -7.27
CA LYS A 49 -1.06 -14.31 -6.51
C LYS A 49 0.00 -15.24 -7.09
N LYS A 50 0.08 -15.32 -8.42
CA LYS A 50 1.11 -16.09 -9.12
C LYS A 50 2.51 -15.51 -8.86
N VAL A 51 2.68 -14.18 -8.91
CA VAL A 51 3.98 -13.52 -8.67
C VAL A 51 4.44 -13.67 -7.21
N ILE A 52 3.52 -13.58 -6.24
CA ILE A 52 3.87 -13.77 -4.82
C ILE A 52 4.19 -15.23 -4.50
N SER A 53 3.53 -16.16 -5.19
CA SER A 53 3.71 -17.60 -4.98
C SER A 53 4.78 -18.21 -5.88
N SER A 54 5.22 -17.50 -6.93
CA SER A 54 6.30 -17.94 -7.77
C SER A 54 7.57 -17.95 -6.96
N GLY A 55 8.23 -19.09 -6.95
CA GLY A 55 9.56 -19.24 -6.36
C GLY A 55 10.59 -18.38 -7.10
N TYR A 56 11.84 -18.58 -6.72
CA TYR A 56 12.97 -17.83 -7.25
C TYR A 56 13.02 -17.84 -8.79
N SER A 57 13.07 -16.65 -9.38
CA SER A 57 13.29 -16.43 -10.81
C SER A 57 14.53 -15.56 -10.95
N PRO A 58 15.66 -16.06 -11.49
CA PRO A 58 16.91 -15.30 -11.53
C PRO A 58 16.81 -13.96 -12.26
N GLU A 59 15.93 -13.87 -13.26
CA GLU A 59 15.77 -12.68 -14.10
C GLU A 59 14.95 -11.57 -13.42
N HIS A 60 14.10 -11.94 -12.45
CA HIS A 60 13.12 -11.03 -11.87
C HIS A 60 13.23 -10.93 -10.33
N ASP A 61 14.06 -11.74 -9.70
CA ASP A 61 14.32 -11.69 -8.27
C ASP A 61 15.17 -10.46 -7.93
N ILE A 62 14.71 -9.70 -6.94
CA ILE A 62 15.48 -8.59 -6.38
C ILE A 62 15.55 -8.80 -4.88
N CYS A 63 16.72 -9.24 -4.40
CA CYS A 63 16.99 -9.50 -2.99
C CYS A 63 16.02 -10.51 -2.35
N GLY A 64 15.67 -11.60 -3.04
CA GLY A 64 14.78 -12.65 -2.55
C GLY A 64 13.30 -12.35 -2.71
N ILE A 65 12.95 -11.27 -3.41
CA ILE A 65 11.57 -10.88 -3.71
C ILE A 65 11.33 -11.02 -5.21
N SER A 66 10.36 -11.87 -5.57
CA SER A 66 9.96 -12.14 -6.95
C SER A 66 9.27 -10.93 -7.59
N ASP A 67 9.94 -10.25 -8.53
CA ASP A 67 9.45 -9.11 -9.31
C ASP A 67 8.69 -8.03 -8.51
N PRO A 68 9.37 -7.32 -7.61
CA PRO A 68 8.76 -6.28 -6.78
C PRO A 68 8.21 -5.11 -7.59
N ILE A 69 8.79 -4.82 -8.76
CA ILE A 69 8.34 -3.72 -9.63
C ILE A 69 6.97 -4.05 -10.20
N LEU A 70 6.80 -5.27 -10.73
CA LEU A 70 5.50 -5.75 -11.20
C LEU A 70 4.49 -5.80 -10.06
N GLN A 71 4.86 -6.29 -8.88
CA GLN A 71 3.97 -6.30 -7.71
C GLN A 71 3.45 -4.89 -7.38
N VAL A 72 4.34 -3.89 -7.27
CA VAL A 72 3.95 -2.50 -7.01
C VAL A 72 3.03 -1.95 -8.09
N LYS A 73 3.30 -2.24 -9.37
CA LYS A 73 2.44 -1.80 -10.49
C LYS A 73 1.05 -2.43 -10.42
N ILE A 74 0.97 -3.72 -10.08
CA ILE A 74 -0.32 -4.41 -9.90
C ILE A 74 -1.10 -3.81 -8.74
N LEU A 75 -0.46 -3.58 -7.59
CA LEU A 75 -1.10 -2.97 -6.41
C LEU A 75 -1.66 -1.59 -6.74
N LYS A 76 -0.89 -0.75 -7.46
CA LYS A 76 -1.35 0.55 -7.97
C LYS A 76 -2.61 0.43 -8.83
N LEU A 77 -2.67 -0.56 -9.73
CA LEU A 77 -3.86 -0.79 -10.54
C LEU A 77 -5.05 -1.25 -9.69
N LEU A 78 -4.82 -2.20 -8.77
CA LEU A 78 -5.85 -2.70 -7.87
C LEU A 78 -6.48 -1.59 -7.04
N LYS A 79 -5.71 -0.59 -6.61
CA LYS A 79 -6.22 0.60 -5.93
C LYS A 79 -7.33 1.32 -6.69
N PHE A 80 -7.23 1.40 -8.03
CA PHE A 80 -8.27 2.00 -8.86
C PHE A 80 -9.43 1.04 -9.15
N LEU A 81 -9.14 -0.25 -9.34
CA LEU A 81 -10.15 -1.25 -9.68
C LEU A 81 -11.04 -1.64 -8.48
N GLY A 82 -10.47 -1.69 -7.28
CA GLY A 82 -11.18 -2.06 -6.05
C GLY A 82 -12.02 -0.95 -5.43
N LYS A 83 -11.91 0.29 -5.94
CA LYS A 83 -12.71 1.41 -5.46
C LYS A 83 -14.18 1.14 -5.79
N ASP A 84 -15.02 1.19 -4.76
CA ASP A 84 -16.48 0.99 -4.84
C ASP A 84 -16.91 -0.38 -5.43
N ASP A 85 -16.07 -1.43 -5.34
CA ASP A 85 -16.40 -2.79 -5.80
C ASP A 85 -16.55 -3.77 -4.64
N VAL A 86 -17.77 -3.95 -4.13
CA VAL A 86 -18.01 -4.87 -3.00
C VAL A 86 -17.65 -6.32 -3.36
N LYS A 87 -17.88 -6.76 -4.60
CA LYS A 87 -17.66 -8.17 -5.01
C LYS A 87 -16.16 -8.49 -5.14
N ALA A 88 -15.39 -7.55 -5.66
CA ALA A 88 -13.95 -7.73 -5.78
C ALA A 88 -13.23 -7.50 -4.45
N LEU A 89 -13.77 -6.65 -3.57
CA LEU A 89 -13.14 -6.24 -2.32
C LEU A 89 -12.77 -7.41 -1.40
N GLU A 90 -13.62 -8.41 -1.28
CA GLU A 90 -13.36 -9.60 -0.45
C GLU A 90 -12.10 -10.34 -0.95
N LYS A 91 -12.07 -10.74 -2.22
CA LYS A 91 -10.92 -11.43 -2.81
C LYS A 91 -9.67 -10.54 -2.89
N MET A 92 -9.85 -9.24 -3.05
CA MET A 92 -8.75 -8.28 -3.01
C MET A 92 -8.15 -8.17 -1.61
N SER A 93 -8.99 -8.14 -0.58
CA SER A 93 -8.53 -8.07 0.81
C SER A 93 -7.70 -9.30 1.18
N ASP A 94 -8.13 -10.50 0.76
CA ASP A 94 -7.38 -11.73 0.98
C ASP A 94 -5.97 -11.69 0.37
N ILE A 95 -5.86 -11.28 -0.91
CA ILE A 95 -4.54 -11.21 -1.57
C ILE A 95 -3.67 -10.09 -0.97
N LEU A 96 -4.27 -8.97 -0.56
CA LEU A 96 -3.56 -7.88 0.10
C LEU A 96 -3.00 -8.32 1.45
N ILE A 97 -3.78 -9.03 2.28
CA ILE A 97 -3.29 -9.62 3.54
C ILE A 97 -2.17 -10.62 3.25
N GLN A 98 -2.28 -11.42 2.18
CA GLN A 98 -1.23 -12.34 1.78
C GLN A 98 0.07 -11.60 1.42
N VAL A 99 0.01 -10.46 0.72
CA VAL A 99 1.18 -9.60 0.48
C VAL A 99 1.75 -9.09 1.80
N LEU A 100 0.90 -8.53 2.67
CA LEU A 100 1.32 -7.94 3.95
C LEU A 100 2.04 -8.93 4.87
N THR A 101 1.67 -10.21 4.80
CA THR A 101 2.20 -11.28 5.65
C THR A 101 3.40 -12.00 5.05
N ARG A 102 3.46 -12.16 3.72
CA ARG A 102 4.54 -12.90 3.05
C ARG A 102 5.72 -12.05 2.64
N THR A 103 5.53 -10.75 2.42
CA THR A 103 6.62 -9.88 1.97
C THR A 103 7.60 -9.59 3.10
N GLU A 104 8.87 -9.93 2.87
CA GLU A 104 9.95 -9.68 3.82
C GLU A 104 10.24 -8.18 3.98
N THR A 105 10.49 -7.72 5.21
CA THR A 105 10.71 -6.29 5.54
C THR A 105 12.18 -5.91 5.71
N SER A 106 13.11 -6.87 5.59
CA SER A 106 14.53 -6.67 5.86
C SER A 106 15.20 -5.71 4.87
N ARG A 107 14.71 -5.66 3.63
CA ARG A 107 15.25 -4.83 2.53
C ARG A 107 14.26 -3.75 2.11
N ASN A 108 14.77 -2.65 1.57
CA ASN A 108 13.93 -1.54 1.09
C ASN A 108 12.96 -1.96 -0.03
N VAL A 109 13.34 -2.95 -0.84
CA VAL A 109 12.49 -3.50 -1.90
C VAL A 109 11.17 -4.05 -1.33
N GLY A 110 11.25 -4.85 -0.27
CA GLY A 110 10.05 -5.39 0.38
C GLY A 110 9.24 -4.34 1.11
N LYS A 111 9.91 -3.36 1.74
CA LYS A 111 9.22 -2.19 2.32
C LYS A 111 8.45 -1.41 1.26
N ALA A 112 8.97 -1.27 0.03
CA ALA A 112 8.29 -0.57 -1.06
C ALA A 112 7.02 -1.31 -1.53
N VAL A 113 7.09 -2.64 -1.63
CA VAL A 113 5.92 -3.48 -1.95
C VAL A 113 4.86 -3.36 -0.85
N LEU A 114 5.26 -3.50 0.42
CA LEU A 114 4.37 -3.37 1.56
C LEU A 114 3.75 -1.97 1.65
N TYR A 115 4.53 -0.93 1.37
CA TYR A 115 4.05 0.44 1.38
C TYR A 115 2.95 0.64 0.33
N GLU A 116 3.13 0.17 -0.90
CA GLU A 116 2.07 0.26 -1.92
C GLU A 116 0.85 -0.60 -1.56
N ALA A 117 1.04 -1.77 -0.95
CA ALA A 117 -0.07 -2.59 -0.48
C ALA A 117 -0.88 -1.88 0.62
N VAL A 118 -0.21 -1.22 1.55
CA VAL A 118 -0.85 -0.37 2.57
C VAL A 118 -1.63 0.77 1.94
N LEU A 119 -1.02 1.52 1.00
CA LEU A 119 -1.73 2.59 0.28
C LEU A 119 -2.95 2.06 -0.48
N THR A 120 -2.87 0.83 -1.00
CA THR A 120 -3.98 0.18 -1.69
C THR A 120 -5.13 -0.12 -0.72
N ILE A 121 -4.83 -0.71 0.45
CA ILE A 121 -5.81 -1.03 1.50
C ILE A 121 -6.48 0.22 2.08
N LEU A 122 -5.73 1.31 2.26
CA LEU A 122 -6.26 2.54 2.84
C LEU A 122 -7.18 3.30 1.87
N GLU A 123 -6.99 3.13 0.56
CA GLU A 123 -7.79 3.80 -0.47
C GLU A 123 -9.03 3.00 -0.89
N ILE A 124 -8.94 1.67 -0.89
CA ILE A 124 -10.13 0.82 -1.08
C ILE A 124 -10.90 0.80 0.25
N ASN A 125 -12.23 0.82 0.22
CA ASN A 125 -13.08 0.82 1.42
C ASN A 125 -13.08 -0.56 2.13
N SER A 126 -11.91 -1.12 2.43
CA SER A 126 -11.69 -2.42 3.08
C SER A 126 -12.29 -2.50 4.49
N ASP A 127 -12.40 -3.71 5.03
CA ASP A 127 -12.84 -3.89 6.41
C ASP A 127 -11.89 -3.23 7.43
N LYS A 128 -12.46 -2.81 8.56
CA LYS A 128 -11.73 -2.19 9.67
C LYS A 128 -10.54 -3.03 10.13
N ASN A 129 -10.71 -4.36 10.15
CA ASN A 129 -9.64 -5.29 10.56
C ASN A 129 -8.44 -5.23 9.60
N VAL A 130 -8.71 -5.21 8.28
CA VAL A 130 -7.65 -5.16 7.26
C VAL A 130 -6.93 -3.82 7.30
N ARG A 131 -7.67 -2.72 7.49
CA ARG A 131 -7.09 -1.39 7.71
C ARG A 131 -6.22 -1.33 8.97
N ALA A 132 -6.66 -1.94 10.08
CA ALA A 132 -5.86 -2.00 11.31
C ALA A 132 -4.52 -2.71 11.06
N VAL A 133 -4.50 -3.81 10.30
CA VAL A 133 -3.24 -4.46 9.90
C VAL A 133 -2.36 -3.50 9.11
N ALA A 134 -2.91 -2.77 8.13
CA ALA A 134 -2.16 -1.81 7.33
C ALA A 134 -1.58 -0.66 8.18
N VAL A 135 -2.36 -0.10 9.12
CA VAL A 135 -1.91 0.94 10.06
C VAL A 135 -0.78 0.41 10.96
N ASN A 136 -0.87 -0.84 11.42
CA ASN A 136 0.20 -1.45 12.22
C ASN A 136 1.52 -1.59 11.44
N ILE A 137 1.47 -1.78 10.12
CA ILE A 137 2.68 -1.76 9.29
C ILE A 137 3.31 -0.37 9.26
N LEU A 138 2.49 0.68 9.08
CA LEU A 138 2.97 2.06 9.15
C LEU A 138 3.54 2.39 10.54
N GLY A 139 2.91 1.91 11.62
CA GLY A 139 3.43 2.03 12.98
C GLY A 139 4.84 1.44 13.12
N ARG A 140 5.09 0.24 12.57
CA ARG A 140 6.44 -0.36 12.51
C ARG A 140 7.43 0.44 11.66
N PHE A 141 6.95 1.16 10.64
CA PHE A 141 7.81 2.01 9.82
C PHE A 141 8.27 3.28 10.56
N LEU A 142 7.53 3.75 11.58
CA LEU A 142 7.93 4.89 12.40
C LEU A 142 9.22 4.66 13.19
N THR A 143 9.52 3.41 13.55
CA THR A 143 10.75 3.05 14.28
C THR A 143 11.85 2.54 13.35
N ASN A 144 11.67 2.65 12.02
CA ASN A 144 12.67 2.18 11.07
C ASN A 144 13.93 3.05 11.13
N PRO A 145 15.15 2.49 11.02
CA PRO A 145 16.38 3.29 11.00
C PRO A 145 16.49 4.22 9.78
N ASP A 146 15.87 3.88 8.66
CA ASP A 146 15.85 4.71 7.46
C ASP A 146 14.88 5.90 7.62
N GLN A 147 15.43 7.12 7.56
CA GLN A 147 14.68 8.38 7.64
C GLN A 147 13.56 8.47 6.60
N ASN A 148 13.80 7.98 5.38
CA ASN A 148 12.81 8.02 4.31
C ASN A 148 11.59 7.15 4.65
N ILE A 149 11.82 6.00 5.29
CA ILE A 149 10.76 5.08 5.71
C ILE A 149 9.91 5.70 6.83
N ARG A 150 10.55 6.35 7.82
CA ARG A 150 9.84 7.09 8.86
C ARG A 150 9.01 8.24 8.27
N TYR A 151 9.59 8.99 7.35
CA TYR A 151 8.92 10.10 6.68
C TYR A 151 7.68 9.66 5.91
N VAL A 152 7.78 8.61 5.07
CA VAL A 152 6.61 8.13 4.32
C VAL A 152 5.51 7.57 5.23
N ALA A 153 5.88 6.97 6.36
CA ALA A 153 4.92 6.49 7.35
C ALA A 153 4.15 7.64 8.00
N LEU A 154 4.83 8.64 8.54
CA LEU A 154 4.21 9.84 9.13
C LEU A 154 3.30 10.55 8.12
N ASN A 155 3.80 10.79 6.90
CA ASN A 155 3.04 11.47 5.86
C ASN A 155 1.80 10.68 5.43
N THR A 156 1.86 9.35 5.46
CA THR A 156 0.71 8.49 5.12
C THR A 156 -0.30 8.47 6.24
N LEU A 157 0.13 8.26 7.49
CA LEU A 157 -0.74 8.29 8.68
C LEU A 157 -1.50 9.62 8.79
N LEU A 158 -0.83 10.73 8.50
CA LEU A 158 -1.45 12.06 8.49
C LEU A 158 -2.58 12.18 7.45
N LYS A 159 -2.41 11.59 6.26
CA LYS A 159 -3.44 11.61 5.20
C LYS A 159 -4.62 10.71 5.49
N THR A 160 -4.46 9.73 6.37
CA THR A 160 -5.48 8.71 6.66
C THR A 160 -6.04 8.79 8.07
N ILE A 161 -5.82 9.91 8.77
CA ILE A 161 -6.24 10.07 10.16
C ILE A 161 -7.76 9.97 10.31
N ASP A 162 -8.51 10.54 9.37
CA ASP A 162 -9.97 10.53 9.38
C ASP A 162 -10.56 9.13 9.13
N LEU A 163 -9.76 8.23 8.54
CA LEU A 163 -10.20 6.86 8.21
C LEU A 163 -10.08 5.91 9.40
N ASP A 164 -9.06 6.08 10.25
CA ASP A 164 -8.76 5.14 11.32
C ASP A 164 -8.02 5.77 12.52
N PHE A 165 -8.60 6.83 13.10
CA PHE A 165 -8.04 7.57 14.23
C PHE A 165 -7.59 6.66 15.39
N ASN A 166 -8.44 5.71 15.79
CA ASN A 166 -8.18 4.85 16.95
C ASN A 166 -6.95 3.97 16.76
N ASN A 167 -6.78 3.36 15.58
CA ASN A 167 -5.61 2.53 15.31
C ASN A 167 -4.31 3.35 15.27
N ILE A 168 -4.38 4.59 14.75
CA ILE A 168 -3.23 5.50 14.70
C ILE A 168 -2.86 5.97 16.11
N GLN A 169 -3.84 6.21 16.99
CA GLN A 169 -3.61 6.64 18.36
C GLN A 169 -2.77 5.62 19.17
N PHE A 170 -2.88 4.31 18.91
CA PHE A 170 -2.03 3.31 19.55
C PHE A 170 -0.53 3.50 19.25
N HIS A 171 -0.19 4.10 18.11
CA HIS A 171 1.19 4.38 17.71
C HIS A 171 1.68 5.77 18.16
N GLN A 172 0.88 6.51 18.95
CA GLN A 172 1.23 7.83 19.47
C GLN A 172 2.63 7.89 20.11
N PRO A 173 3.07 6.93 20.95
CA PRO A 173 4.41 7.00 21.54
C PRO A 173 5.53 7.04 20.48
N ALA A 174 5.41 6.25 19.41
CA ALA A 174 6.39 6.25 18.32
C ALA A 174 6.35 7.56 17.51
N ILE A 175 5.16 8.15 17.33
CA ILE A 175 4.99 9.44 16.67
C ILE A 175 5.64 10.56 17.49
N VAL A 176 5.45 10.57 18.81
CA VAL A 176 6.07 11.55 19.71
C VAL A 176 7.60 11.42 19.70
N GLU A 177 8.15 10.21 19.66
CA GLU A 177 9.60 10.02 19.52
C GLU A 177 10.16 10.61 18.21
N CYS A 178 9.37 10.62 17.12
CA CYS A 178 9.76 11.27 15.86
C CYS A 178 9.88 12.80 15.98
N LEU A 179 9.36 13.44 17.03
CA LEU A 179 9.62 14.87 17.30
C LEU A 179 11.08 15.16 17.66
N LYS A 180 11.82 14.14 18.10
CA LYS A 180 13.25 14.24 18.44
C LYS A 180 14.16 13.84 17.28
N ASP A 181 13.60 13.53 16.11
CA ASP A 181 14.37 13.07 14.95
C ASP A 181 15.37 14.15 14.49
N PRO A 182 16.61 13.81 14.07
CA PRO A 182 17.54 14.79 13.52
C PRO A 182 17.03 15.49 12.25
N ASP A 183 16.17 14.86 11.46
CA ASP A 183 15.61 15.44 10.23
C ASP A 183 14.43 16.38 10.51
N VAL A 184 14.53 17.62 10.02
CA VAL A 184 13.51 18.68 10.21
C VAL A 184 12.17 18.30 9.56
N SER A 185 12.19 17.64 8.41
CA SER A 185 10.99 17.24 7.67
C SER A 185 10.22 16.17 8.45
N ILE A 186 10.93 15.24 9.09
CA ILE A 186 10.33 14.23 9.98
C ILE A 186 9.69 14.91 11.20
N ARG A 187 10.44 15.78 11.90
CA ARG A 187 9.91 16.52 13.06
C ARG A 187 8.65 17.31 12.70
N LYS A 188 8.64 17.98 11.54
CA LYS A 188 7.50 18.73 11.06
C LYS A 188 6.27 17.83 10.84
N ARG A 189 6.44 16.69 10.18
CA ARG A 189 5.33 15.73 9.96
C ARG A 189 4.84 15.09 11.25
N ALA A 190 5.75 14.74 12.16
CA ALA A 190 5.40 14.21 13.47
C ALA A 190 4.59 15.24 14.28
N MET A 191 4.99 16.52 14.25
CA MET A 191 4.27 17.61 14.90
C MET A 191 2.86 17.77 14.32
N GLU A 192 2.72 17.86 12.99
CA GLU A 192 1.40 17.94 12.32
C GLU A 192 0.48 16.78 12.73
N LEU A 193 1.03 15.56 12.76
CA LEU A 193 0.28 14.36 13.15
C LEU A 193 -0.08 14.35 14.65
N CYS A 194 0.82 14.79 15.52
CA CYS A 194 0.55 14.96 16.95
C CYS A 194 -0.60 15.93 17.17
N PHE A 195 -0.59 17.09 16.52
CA PHE A 195 -1.69 18.07 16.61
C PHE A 195 -3.02 17.46 16.16
N ALA A 196 -3.00 16.69 15.07
CA ALA A 196 -4.19 16.04 14.55
C ALA A 196 -4.72 14.90 15.45
N LEU A 197 -3.86 14.29 16.27
CA LEU A 197 -4.23 13.24 17.24
C LEU A 197 -4.68 13.77 18.61
N MET A 198 -4.61 15.08 18.84
CA MET A 198 -5.01 15.65 20.13
C MET A 198 -6.52 15.53 20.35
N ASN A 199 -6.89 15.11 21.56
CA ASN A 199 -8.24 15.02 22.06
C ASN A 199 -8.26 15.40 23.55
N LYS A 200 -9.47 15.47 24.13
CA LYS A 200 -9.63 15.89 25.53
C LYS A 200 -8.90 15.00 26.54
N SER A 201 -8.60 13.74 26.20
CA SER A 201 -7.94 12.80 27.12
C SER A 201 -6.42 12.80 27.02
N ASN A 202 -5.82 13.23 25.91
CA ASN A 202 -4.36 13.22 25.72
C ASN A 202 -3.73 14.62 25.68
N ILE A 203 -4.52 15.71 25.74
CA ILE A 203 -4.02 17.09 25.61
C ILE A 203 -2.88 17.42 26.59
N VAL A 204 -2.97 16.99 27.85
CA VAL A 204 -1.95 17.26 28.89
C VAL A 204 -0.66 16.48 28.66
N ALA A 205 -0.73 15.32 28.00
CA ALA A 205 0.45 14.52 27.71
C ALA A 205 1.19 14.96 26.43
N MET A 206 0.55 15.79 25.60
CA MET A 206 1.08 16.24 24.31
C MET A 206 1.53 17.71 24.30
N THR A 207 1.18 18.49 25.33
CA THR A 207 1.70 19.84 25.63
C THR A 207 2.83 19.78 26.63
#